data_AF-A0A7H8HZY0-F1
#
_entry.id   AF-A0A7H8HZY0-F1
#
_cell.length_a   1.000
_cell.length_b   1.000
_cell.length_c   1.000
_cell.angle_alpha   90.00
_cell.angle_beta   90.00
_cell.angle_gamma   90.00
#
_symmetry.space_group_name_H-M   'P 1'
#
loop_
_entity.id
_entity.type
_entity.pdbx_description
1 polymer ?
#
loop_
_entity_poly.entity_id
_entity_poly.type
_entity_poly.pdbx_seq_one_letter_code
_entity_poly.pdbx_strand_id
1 'polypeptide(L)'
;MSLLEKPDAVTVGDFTDGPDIMLWNPAVTTKQWRGQVLRVFLTRSVSTRCAAGLLVLALVMSTGTTETVGGALAVGGAIALLLSGLSDAGITAACLATDHQHQHGHRCRLERSPGQFFLRSDDFADLGTTAHHTAGLLIDLTGELHTTPVRDWLDPELPGRAHQAVWDALTRLNRTAPARRHAARLAELPGETDLAAATAAAIADFDALLGELVFHLQGCVTLTREWEARLRHAELVERTSAVQAELHAALIRPMVDVAEELPRSVFAYVTAARDLTGAGRFPWELPVAEPVP
;
A
#
# COMPACT_ATOMS: atom_id res chain seq x y z
N MET A 1 0.49 -11.25 3.96
CA MET A 1 -0.97 -11.29 3.78
C MET A 1 -1.49 -12.66 4.13
N SER A 2 -2.62 -12.75 4.82
CA SER A 2 -3.32 -14.02 5.00
C SER A 2 -3.85 -14.49 3.64
N LEU A 3 -3.65 -15.76 3.28
CA LEU A 3 -4.11 -16.36 2.01
C LEU A 3 -5.61 -16.16 1.74
N LEU A 4 -6.39 -15.83 2.78
CA LEU A 4 -7.85 -15.77 2.78
C LEU A 4 -8.40 -14.35 2.92
N GLU A 5 -7.52 -13.36 3.00
CA GLU A 5 -7.88 -11.96 3.10
C GLU A 5 -8.23 -11.43 1.71
N LYS A 6 -9.31 -10.66 1.63
CA LYS A 6 -9.73 -10.02 0.38
C LYS A 6 -8.61 -9.04 -0.02
N PRO A 7 -8.24 -8.97 -1.31
CA PRO A 7 -7.29 -7.96 -1.77
C PRO A 7 -7.78 -6.55 -1.44
N ASP A 8 -6.83 -5.64 -1.29
CA ASP A 8 -7.10 -4.22 -1.15
C ASP A 8 -7.88 -3.70 -2.36
N ALA A 9 -8.53 -2.54 -2.19
CA ALA A 9 -9.35 -1.94 -3.24
C ALA A 9 -8.58 -1.76 -4.57
N VAL A 10 -7.29 -1.39 -4.45
CA VAL A 10 -6.38 -1.23 -5.57
C VAL A 10 -5.09 -1.98 -5.27
N THR A 11 -4.62 -2.79 -6.21
CA THR A 11 -3.35 -3.51 -6.10
C THR A 11 -2.59 -3.49 -7.42
N VAL A 12 -1.28 -3.69 -7.38
CA VAL A 12 -0.49 -3.92 -8.59
C VAL A 12 -0.51 -5.41 -8.90
N GLY A 13 -0.83 -5.75 -10.15
CA GLY A 13 -0.79 -7.10 -10.68
C GLY A 13 0.31 -7.26 -11.71
N ASP A 14 1.02 -8.37 -11.67
CA ASP A 14 1.97 -8.82 -12.69
C ASP A 14 1.22 -9.61 -13.76
N PHE A 15 1.26 -9.12 -15.00
CA PHE A 15 0.60 -9.75 -16.14
C PHE A 15 1.61 -10.12 -17.24
N THR A 16 1.14 -10.84 -18.27
CA THR A 16 2.00 -11.25 -19.39
C THR A 16 2.45 -10.07 -20.26
N ASP A 17 1.66 -8.99 -20.29
CA ASP A 17 1.90 -7.73 -20.99
C ASP A 17 2.70 -6.72 -20.16
N GLY A 18 2.86 -6.95 -18.85
CA GLY A 18 3.61 -6.10 -17.93
C GLY A 18 2.89 -5.95 -16.58
N PRO A 19 3.49 -5.24 -15.61
CA PRO A 19 2.78 -4.87 -14.39
C PRO A 19 1.74 -3.78 -14.67
N ASP A 20 0.53 -3.91 -14.13
CA ASP A 20 -0.54 -2.92 -14.25
C ASP A 20 -1.32 -2.79 -12.92
N ILE A 21 -1.99 -1.66 -12.74
CA ILE A 21 -2.79 -1.35 -11.55
C ILE A 21 -4.20 -1.91 -11.75
N MET A 22 -4.65 -2.68 -10.76
CA MET A 22 -5.96 -3.31 -10.73
C MET A 22 -6.87 -2.60 -9.74
N LEU A 23 -8.07 -2.27 -10.19
CA LEU A 23 -9.19 -1.95 -9.32
C LEU A 23 -9.99 -3.23 -9.05
N TRP A 24 -10.16 -3.63 -7.80
CA TRP A 24 -10.92 -4.83 -7.43
C TRP A 24 -12.40 -4.53 -7.27
N ASN A 25 -13.27 -5.41 -7.79
CA ASN A 25 -14.71 -5.24 -7.68
C ASN A 25 -15.15 -5.08 -6.20
N PRO A 26 -15.77 -3.94 -5.83
CA PRO A 26 -16.19 -3.68 -4.45
C PRO A 26 -17.21 -4.71 -3.96
N ALA A 27 -18.04 -5.25 -4.85
CA ALA A 27 -19.07 -6.25 -4.54
C ALA A 27 -18.51 -7.66 -4.29
N VAL A 28 -17.21 -7.91 -4.55
CA VAL A 28 -16.60 -9.22 -4.25
C VAL A 28 -16.58 -9.41 -2.74
N THR A 29 -17.33 -10.41 -2.27
CA THR A 29 -17.37 -10.77 -0.86
C THR A 29 -16.16 -11.63 -0.48
N THR A 30 -15.75 -11.57 0.79
CA THR A 30 -14.68 -12.43 1.32
C THR A 30 -14.98 -13.92 1.10
N LYS A 31 -16.26 -14.33 1.15
CA LYS A 31 -16.68 -15.70 0.87
C LYS A 31 -16.42 -16.10 -0.58
N GLN A 32 -16.76 -15.22 -1.53
CA GLN A 32 -16.48 -15.45 -2.95
C GLN A 32 -14.98 -15.52 -3.21
N TRP A 33 -14.20 -14.60 -2.62
CA TRP A 33 -12.74 -14.61 -2.72
C TRP A 33 -12.12 -15.91 -2.19
N ARG A 34 -12.44 -16.29 -0.96
CA ARG A 34 -11.97 -17.56 -0.36
C ARG A 34 -12.35 -18.77 -1.20
N GLY A 35 -13.56 -18.76 -1.79
CA GLY A 35 -13.99 -19.79 -2.72
C GLY A 35 -13.13 -19.87 -3.98
N GLN A 36 -12.67 -18.74 -4.51
CA GLN A 36 -11.73 -18.72 -5.65
C GLN A 36 -10.34 -19.18 -5.25
N VAL A 37 -9.80 -18.69 -4.14
CA VAL A 37 -8.49 -19.13 -3.60
C VAL A 37 -8.49 -20.66 -3.39
N LEU A 38 -9.50 -21.20 -2.72
CA LEU A 38 -9.62 -22.63 -2.49
C LEU A 38 -9.75 -23.41 -3.80
N ARG A 39 -10.52 -22.89 -4.76
CA ARG A 39 -10.68 -23.55 -6.06
C ARG A 39 -9.36 -23.56 -6.84
N VAL A 40 -8.62 -22.46 -6.87
CA VAL A 40 -7.30 -22.39 -7.51
C VAL A 40 -6.34 -23.36 -6.83
N PHE A 41 -6.30 -23.35 -5.50
CA PHE A 41 -5.51 -24.29 -4.71
C PHE A 41 -5.85 -25.74 -5.06
N LEU A 42 -7.13 -26.14 -5.06
CA LEU A 42 -7.53 -27.51 -5.36
C LEU A 42 -7.22 -27.91 -6.81
N THR A 43 -7.50 -27.03 -7.77
CA THR A 43 -7.23 -27.29 -9.20
C THR A 43 -5.74 -27.50 -9.44
N ARG A 44 -4.89 -26.73 -8.75
CA ARG A 44 -3.42 -26.85 -8.86
C ARG A 44 -2.84 -27.94 -7.97
N SER A 45 -3.49 -28.28 -6.86
CA SER A 45 -3.10 -29.39 -5.97
C SER A 45 -3.28 -30.74 -6.66
N VAL A 46 -4.22 -30.86 -7.61
CA VAL A 46 -4.30 -32.00 -8.54
C VAL A 46 -3.36 -31.77 -9.73
N SER A 47 -2.13 -31.30 -9.46
CA SER A 47 -1.10 -31.19 -10.49
C SER A 47 -0.53 -32.56 -10.84
N THR A 48 0.11 -32.65 -12.00
CA THR A 48 0.87 -33.83 -12.44
C THR A 48 1.93 -34.26 -11.42
N ARG A 49 2.51 -33.33 -10.66
CA ARG A 49 3.47 -33.62 -9.58
C ARG A 49 2.82 -34.39 -8.42
N CYS A 50 1.66 -33.94 -7.96
CA CYS A 50 0.91 -34.65 -6.91
C CYS A 50 0.41 -36.01 -7.40
N ALA A 51 -0.09 -36.09 -8.64
CA ALA A 51 -0.51 -37.35 -9.24
C ALA A 51 0.66 -38.34 -9.37
N ALA A 52 1.83 -37.88 -9.81
CA ALA A 52 3.04 -38.70 -9.89
C ALA A 52 3.50 -39.17 -8.51
N GLY A 53 3.49 -38.30 -7.49
CA GLY A 53 3.79 -38.67 -6.11
C GLY A 53 2.84 -39.75 -5.57
N LEU A 54 1.53 -39.59 -5.76
CA LEU A 54 0.52 -40.59 -5.36
C LEU A 54 0.72 -41.93 -6.09
N LEU A 55 1.01 -41.90 -7.40
CA LEU A 55 1.26 -43.10 -8.19
C LEU A 55 2.50 -43.87 -7.71
N VAL A 56 3.61 -43.17 -7.45
CA VAL A 56 4.83 -43.79 -6.91
C VAL A 56 4.56 -44.41 -5.55
N LEU A 57 3.83 -43.70 -4.69
CA LEU A 57 3.49 -44.20 -3.35
C LEU A 57 2.62 -45.46 -3.43
N ALA A 58 1.59 -45.46 -4.28
CA ALA A 58 0.73 -46.61 -4.49
C ALA A 58 1.51 -47.83 -5.04
N LEU A 59 2.44 -47.59 -5.99
CA LEU A 59 3.28 -48.63 -6.56
C LEU A 59 4.14 -49.29 -5.49
N VAL A 60 4.87 -48.50 -4.69
CA VAL A 60 5.76 -49.02 -3.64
C VAL A 60 5.00 -49.78 -2.54
N MET A 61 3.80 -49.30 -2.18
CA MET A 61 2.95 -49.98 -1.19
C MET A 61 2.40 -51.32 -1.70
N SER A 62 2.10 -51.43 -3.01
CA SER A 62 1.59 -52.67 -3.62
C SER A 62 2.66 -53.74 -3.84
N THR A 63 3.92 -53.34 -4.04
CA THR A 63 5.05 -54.26 -4.22
C THR A 63 5.68 -54.72 -2.91
N GLY A 64 5.30 -54.13 -1.77
CA GLY A 64 5.86 -54.48 -0.44
C GLY A 64 7.34 -54.15 -0.27
N THR A 65 7.91 -53.30 -1.14
CA THR A 65 9.35 -53.03 -1.20
C THR A 65 9.80 -51.92 -0.25
N THR A 66 8.93 -51.46 0.66
CA THR A 66 9.16 -50.32 1.57
C THR A 66 10.38 -50.50 2.48
N GLU A 67 10.72 -51.74 2.84
CA GLU A 67 11.85 -52.06 3.73
C GLU A 67 13.20 -52.06 3.01
N THR A 68 13.20 -51.98 1.67
CA THR A 68 14.44 -51.86 0.89
C THR A 68 14.92 -50.41 0.84
N VAL A 69 16.23 -50.20 0.72
CA VAL A 69 16.81 -48.85 0.54
C VAL A 69 16.18 -48.14 -0.66
N GLY A 70 15.91 -48.87 -1.76
CA GLY A 70 15.23 -48.34 -2.94
C GLY A 70 13.77 -47.94 -2.68
N GLY A 71 13.03 -48.73 -1.89
CA GLY A 71 11.66 -48.40 -1.48
C GLY A 71 11.61 -47.18 -0.57
N ALA A 72 12.53 -47.07 0.39
CA ALA A 72 12.63 -45.90 1.26
C ALA A 72 12.93 -44.60 0.46
N LEU A 73 13.84 -44.67 -0.52
CA LEU A 73 14.13 -43.54 -1.41
C LEU A 73 12.92 -43.18 -2.30
N ALA A 74 12.19 -44.17 -2.81
CA ALA A 74 11.01 -43.94 -3.62
C ALA A 74 9.86 -43.30 -2.81
N VAL A 75 9.66 -43.71 -1.56
CA VAL A 75 8.71 -43.07 -0.63
C VAL A 75 9.14 -41.63 -0.34
N GLY A 76 10.42 -41.40 -0.05
CA GLY A 76 10.95 -40.04 0.16
C GLY A 76 10.73 -39.13 -1.06
N GLY A 77 11.00 -39.65 -2.26
CA GLY A 77 10.75 -38.94 -3.53
C GLY A 77 9.26 -38.65 -3.77
N ALA A 78 8.38 -39.61 -3.48
CA ALA A 78 6.93 -39.42 -3.58
C ALA A 78 6.43 -38.33 -2.63
N ILE A 79 6.88 -38.32 -1.38
CA ILE A 79 6.57 -37.28 -0.40
C ILE A 79 7.08 -35.92 -0.87
N ALA A 80 8.32 -35.84 -1.37
CA ALA A 80 8.89 -34.61 -1.89
C ALA A 80 8.09 -34.06 -3.09
N LEU A 81 7.63 -34.93 -4.00
CA LEU A 81 6.76 -34.54 -5.13
C LEU A 81 5.39 -34.03 -4.66
N LEU A 82 4.79 -34.67 -3.66
CA LEU A 82 3.53 -34.23 -3.06
C LEU A 82 3.67 -32.87 -2.38
N LEU A 83 4.68 -32.70 -1.53
CA LEU A 83 4.95 -31.44 -0.84
C LEU A 83 5.27 -30.32 -1.83
N SER A 84 6.10 -30.59 -2.84
CA SER A 84 6.40 -29.62 -3.90
C SER A 84 5.15 -29.20 -4.66
N GLY A 85 4.26 -30.13 -5.01
CA GLY A 85 3.00 -29.82 -5.67
C GLY A 85 2.04 -29.02 -4.78
N LEU A 86 1.95 -29.34 -3.49
CA LEU A 86 1.15 -28.58 -2.53
C LEU A 86 1.71 -27.18 -2.27
N SER A 87 3.04 -27.04 -2.19
CA SER A 87 3.70 -25.74 -2.07
C SER A 87 3.48 -24.87 -3.31
N ASP A 88 3.61 -25.43 -4.51
CA ASP A 88 3.29 -24.74 -5.78
C ASP A 88 1.84 -24.25 -5.80
N ALA A 89 0.90 -25.12 -5.41
CA ALA A 89 -0.51 -24.76 -5.31
C ALA A 89 -0.78 -23.68 -4.26
N GLY A 90 -0.11 -23.76 -3.10
CA GLY A 90 -0.19 -22.77 -2.03
C GLY A 90 0.34 -21.40 -2.45
N ILE A 91 1.51 -21.35 -3.08
CA ILE A 91 2.12 -20.11 -3.60
C ILE A 91 1.22 -19.51 -4.68
N THR A 92 0.75 -20.31 -5.63
CA THR A 92 -0.15 -19.83 -6.70
C THR A 92 -1.44 -19.25 -6.12
N ALA A 93 -2.01 -19.89 -5.10
CA ALA A 93 -3.20 -19.39 -4.43
C ALA A 93 -2.92 -18.11 -3.60
N ALA A 94 -1.73 -18.00 -3.00
CA ALA A 94 -1.28 -16.83 -2.26
C ALA A 94 -1.12 -15.61 -3.18
N CYS A 95 -0.54 -15.84 -4.35
CA CYS A 95 -0.23 -14.80 -5.32
C CYS A 95 -1.41 -14.50 -6.23
N LEU A 96 -2.59 -15.13 -6.06
CA LEU A 96 -3.76 -14.91 -6.93
C LEU A 96 -4.21 -13.45 -7.02
N ALA A 97 -3.89 -12.63 -6.03
CA ALA A 97 -4.22 -11.20 -5.98
C ALA A 97 -3.22 -10.30 -6.71
N THR A 98 -2.04 -10.81 -7.08
CA THR A 98 -0.92 -9.99 -7.59
C THR A 98 -0.18 -10.63 -8.75
N ASP A 99 -0.22 -11.94 -8.91
CA ASP A 99 0.43 -12.68 -9.98
C ASP A 99 -0.62 -13.31 -10.89
N HIS A 100 -0.69 -12.79 -12.11
CA HIS A 100 -1.51 -13.32 -13.17
C HIS A 100 -0.67 -13.84 -14.36
N GLN A 101 0.65 -13.94 -14.19
CA GLN A 101 1.58 -14.55 -15.14
C GLN A 101 1.48 -16.08 -15.09
N HIS A 102 0.36 -16.64 -15.52
CA HIS A 102 0.23 -18.09 -15.58
C HIS A 102 0.79 -18.66 -16.90
N GLN A 103 1.54 -19.77 -16.76
CA GLN A 103 2.32 -20.43 -17.80
C GLN A 103 1.59 -20.63 -19.15
N HIS A 104 2.34 -20.40 -20.24
CA HIS A 104 2.09 -20.82 -21.63
C HIS A 104 0.74 -20.40 -22.24
N GLY A 105 0.55 -19.09 -22.44
CA GLY A 105 -0.44 -18.56 -23.38
C GLY A 105 -1.89 -18.62 -22.92
N HIS A 106 -2.15 -18.90 -21.64
CA HIS A 106 -3.50 -18.93 -21.09
C HIS A 106 -3.69 -17.87 -20.02
N ARG A 107 -4.58 -16.91 -20.33
CA ARG A 107 -5.07 -15.89 -19.39
C ARG A 107 -5.53 -16.52 -18.08
N CYS A 108 -5.14 -15.89 -16.96
CA CYS A 108 -5.59 -16.29 -15.63
C CYS A 108 -7.11 -16.34 -15.60
N ARG A 109 -7.71 -17.24 -14.81
CA ARG A 109 -9.17 -17.37 -14.75
C ARG A 109 -9.86 -16.05 -14.37
N LEU A 110 -9.21 -15.23 -13.55
CA LEU A 110 -9.73 -13.93 -13.15
C LEU A 110 -9.75 -12.93 -14.33
N GLU A 111 -8.76 -13.00 -15.24
CA GLU A 111 -8.71 -12.19 -16.47
C GLU A 111 -9.70 -12.66 -17.54
N ARG A 112 -10.13 -13.93 -17.53
CA ARG A 112 -11.07 -14.45 -18.53
C ARG A 112 -12.45 -13.79 -18.47
N SER A 113 -12.78 -13.19 -17.35
CA SER A 113 -14.03 -12.45 -17.14
C SER A 113 -13.72 -11.00 -16.73
N PRO A 114 -13.32 -10.12 -17.68
CA PRO A 114 -13.06 -8.72 -17.39
C PRO A 114 -14.27 -8.07 -16.70
N GLY A 115 -14.03 -7.31 -15.63
CA GLY A 115 -15.10 -6.66 -14.85
C GLY A 115 -15.91 -7.60 -13.95
N GLN A 116 -15.55 -8.89 -13.83
CA GLN A 116 -16.12 -9.74 -12.80
C GLN A 116 -15.40 -9.56 -11.45
N PHE A 117 -14.07 -9.57 -11.48
CA PHE A 117 -13.22 -9.55 -10.28
C PHE A 117 -12.42 -8.27 -10.15
N PHE A 118 -11.85 -7.79 -11.25
CA PHE A 118 -11.12 -6.54 -11.31
C PHE A 118 -11.26 -5.89 -12.68
N LEU A 119 -10.84 -4.63 -12.76
CA LEU A 119 -10.63 -3.86 -13.98
C LEU A 119 -9.21 -3.31 -13.97
N ARG A 120 -8.57 -3.30 -15.14
CA ARG A 120 -7.22 -2.79 -15.36
C ARG A 120 -7.24 -1.58 -16.27
N SER A 121 -6.20 -0.76 -16.25
CA SER A 121 -6.09 0.38 -17.17
C SER A 121 -6.03 -0.12 -18.63
N ASP A 122 -5.33 -1.22 -18.88
CA ASP A 122 -5.19 -1.84 -20.20
C ASP A 122 -6.48 -2.43 -20.76
N ASP A 123 -7.49 -2.73 -19.92
CA ASP A 123 -8.80 -3.18 -20.39
C ASP A 123 -9.53 -2.10 -21.23
N PHE A 124 -9.03 -0.86 -21.21
CA PHE A 124 -9.57 0.30 -21.91
C PHE A 124 -8.71 0.78 -23.08
N ALA A 125 -7.57 0.14 -23.36
CA ALA A 125 -6.65 0.55 -24.42
C ALA A 125 -7.31 0.61 -25.81
N ASP A 126 -8.20 -0.33 -26.11
CA ASP A 126 -8.93 -0.43 -27.38
C ASP A 126 -10.02 0.65 -27.55
N LEU A 127 -10.32 1.44 -26.51
CA LEU A 127 -11.37 2.48 -26.55
C LEU A 127 -10.85 3.86 -26.96
N GLY A 128 -9.54 3.97 -27.18
CA GLY A 128 -8.84 5.21 -27.49
C GLY A 128 -8.04 5.76 -26.32
N THR A 129 -7.06 6.61 -26.63
CA THR A 129 -6.09 7.16 -25.68
C THR A 129 -6.75 7.92 -24.53
N THR A 130 -7.79 8.71 -24.82
CA THR A 130 -8.53 9.47 -23.80
C THR A 130 -9.23 8.55 -22.80
N ALA A 131 -9.92 7.51 -23.29
CA ALA A 131 -10.65 6.58 -22.43
C ALA A 131 -9.69 5.76 -21.55
N HIS A 132 -8.58 5.29 -22.12
CA HIS A 132 -7.53 4.60 -21.37
C HIS A 132 -6.91 5.50 -20.30
N HIS A 133 -6.56 6.74 -20.64
CA HIS A 133 -6.00 7.70 -19.68
C HIS A 133 -6.98 8.01 -18.53
N THR A 134 -8.24 8.30 -18.86
CA THR A 134 -9.29 8.54 -17.86
C THR A 134 -9.48 7.34 -16.95
N ALA A 135 -9.46 6.12 -17.49
CA ALA A 135 -9.56 4.91 -16.69
C ALA A 135 -8.39 4.78 -15.70
N GLY A 136 -7.16 4.96 -16.17
CA GLY A 136 -5.96 4.96 -15.32
C GLY A 136 -6.07 5.95 -14.17
N LEU A 137 -6.42 7.22 -14.47
CA LEU A 137 -6.58 8.25 -13.45
C LEU A 137 -7.63 7.88 -12.39
N LEU A 138 -8.78 7.34 -12.79
CA LEU A 138 -9.83 6.94 -11.85
C LEU A 138 -9.37 5.81 -10.92
N ILE A 139 -8.60 4.84 -11.44
CA ILE A 139 -8.03 3.75 -10.64
C ILE A 139 -7.01 4.31 -9.64
N ASP A 140 -6.08 5.16 -10.10
CA ASP A 140 -5.03 5.76 -9.28
C ASP A 140 -5.60 6.59 -8.12
N LEU A 141 -6.55 7.48 -8.43
CA LEU A 141 -7.19 8.34 -7.43
C LEU A 141 -7.96 7.53 -6.38
N THR A 142 -8.58 6.42 -6.80
CA THR A 142 -9.24 5.50 -5.88
C THR A 142 -8.24 4.82 -4.95
N GLY A 143 -7.10 4.39 -5.49
CA GLY A 143 -6.02 3.79 -4.71
C GLY A 143 -5.48 4.75 -3.67
N GLU A 144 -5.30 6.02 -4.06
CA GLU A 144 -4.85 7.06 -3.14
C GLU A 144 -5.84 7.34 -2.00
N LEU A 145 -7.15 7.43 -2.30
CA LEU A 145 -8.17 7.61 -1.25
C LEU A 145 -8.21 6.44 -0.27
N HIS A 146 -7.94 5.22 -0.72
CA HIS A 146 -7.92 4.04 0.15
C HIS A 146 -6.66 3.93 1.01
N THR A 147 -5.54 4.46 0.53
CA THR A 147 -4.22 4.36 1.17
C THR A 147 -3.81 5.62 1.93
N THR A 148 -4.63 6.66 1.92
CA THR A 148 -4.32 7.93 2.60
C THR A 148 -4.08 7.72 4.12
N PRO A 149 -2.98 8.24 4.68
CA PRO A 149 -2.68 8.12 6.12
C PRO A 149 -3.71 8.79 7.03
N VAL A 150 -4.47 9.74 6.51
CA VAL A 150 -5.50 10.49 7.26
C VAL A 150 -6.88 9.85 7.18
N ARG A 151 -6.97 8.59 6.73
CA ARG A 151 -8.25 7.90 6.52
C ARG A 151 -9.15 7.91 7.75
N ASP A 152 -8.58 7.78 8.95
CA ASP A 152 -9.32 7.79 10.21
C ASP A 152 -9.98 9.14 10.54
N TRP A 153 -9.55 10.21 9.86
CA TRP A 153 -10.14 11.55 9.96
C TRP A 153 -11.25 11.80 8.93
N LEU A 154 -11.41 10.91 7.96
CA LEU A 154 -12.43 10.99 6.93
C LEU A 154 -13.65 10.18 7.35
N ASP A 155 -14.78 10.44 6.69
CA ASP A 155 -15.91 9.52 6.75
C ASP A 155 -15.44 8.11 6.33
N PRO A 156 -15.57 7.09 7.20
CA PRO A 156 -15.06 5.75 6.93
C PRO A 156 -15.71 5.10 5.69
N GLU A 157 -16.89 5.55 5.29
CA GLU A 157 -17.58 5.05 4.09
C GLU A 157 -17.11 5.74 2.80
N LEU A 158 -16.45 6.90 2.89
CA LEU A 158 -16.10 7.73 1.73
C LEU A 158 -15.23 7.00 0.70
N PRO A 159 -14.11 6.33 1.07
CA PRO A 159 -13.32 5.58 0.09
C PRO A 159 -14.15 4.48 -0.59
N GLY A 160 -15.03 3.80 0.16
CA GLY A 160 -15.90 2.76 -0.38
C GLY A 160 -16.94 3.29 -1.37
N ARG A 161 -17.54 4.45 -1.08
CA ARG A 161 -18.49 5.12 -1.99
C ARG A 161 -17.80 5.62 -3.26
N ALA A 162 -16.62 6.23 -3.13
CA ALA A 162 -15.80 6.65 -4.26
C ALA A 162 -15.43 5.46 -5.15
N HIS A 163 -14.94 4.38 -4.54
CA HIS A 163 -14.63 3.15 -5.24
C HIS A 163 -15.85 2.56 -5.97
N GLN A 164 -17.01 2.47 -5.33
CA GLN A 164 -18.23 2.00 -5.99
C GLN A 164 -18.60 2.86 -7.21
N ALA A 165 -18.54 4.19 -7.08
CA ALA A 165 -18.83 5.11 -8.18
C ALA A 165 -17.84 4.94 -9.34
N VAL A 166 -16.55 4.79 -9.05
CA VAL A 166 -15.51 4.53 -10.06
C VAL A 166 -15.71 3.19 -10.74
N TRP A 167 -15.99 2.14 -9.97
CA TRP A 167 -16.26 0.81 -10.51
C TRP A 167 -17.44 0.83 -11.50
N ASP A 168 -18.54 1.49 -11.12
CA ASP A 168 -19.72 1.61 -11.97
C ASP A 168 -19.44 2.45 -13.22
N ALA A 169 -18.68 3.54 -13.10
CA ALA A 169 -18.26 4.38 -14.22
C ALA A 169 -17.38 3.62 -15.22
N LEU A 170 -16.36 2.91 -14.74
CA LEU A 170 -15.47 2.09 -15.58
C LEU A 170 -16.19 0.91 -16.22
N THR A 171 -17.11 0.27 -15.50
CA THR A 171 -17.98 -0.78 -16.07
C THR A 171 -18.84 -0.24 -17.21
N ARG A 172 -19.39 0.98 -17.07
CA ARG A 172 -20.15 1.64 -18.13
C ARG A 172 -19.25 2.05 -19.30
N LEU A 173 -18.06 2.57 -19.03
CA LEU A 173 -17.07 2.90 -20.06
C LEU A 173 -16.73 1.66 -20.89
N ASN A 174 -16.45 0.52 -20.27
CA ASN A 174 -16.18 -0.72 -20.97
C ASN A 174 -17.36 -1.15 -21.87
N ARG A 175 -18.61 -0.98 -21.39
CA ARG A 175 -19.82 -1.26 -22.19
C ARG A 175 -20.00 -0.34 -23.40
N THR A 176 -19.28 0.78 -23.50
CA THR A 176 -19.31 1.67 -24.69
C THR A 176 -18.49 1.11 -25.86
N ALA A 177 -17.67 0.07 -25.66
CA ALA A 177 -16.79 -0.47 -26.70
C ALA A 177 -17.51 -0.83 -28.02
N PRO A 178 -18.68 -1.50 -28.02
CA PRO A 178 -19.41 -1.78 -29.26
C PRO A 178 -19.89 -0.51 -29.96
N ALA A 179 -20.34 0.50 -29.21
CA ALA A 179 -20.79 1.78 -29.75
C ALA A 179 -19.62 2.55 -30.37
N ARG A 180 -18.46 2.60 -29.72
CA ARG A 180 -17.23 3.22 -30.25
C ARG A 180 -16.77 2.54 -31.55
N ARG A 181 -16.75 1.20 -31.59
CA ARG A 181 -16.45 0.43 -32.81
C ARG A 181 -17.47 0.64 -33.92
N HIS A 182 -18.73 0.91 -33.58
CA HIS A 182 -19.77 1.21 -34.57
C HIS A 182 -19.63 2.63 -35.11
N ALA A 183 -19.38 3.62 -34.25
CA ALA A 183 -19.11 4.99 -34.64
C ALA A 183 -17.92 5.09 -35.61
N ALA A 184 -16.83 4.37 -35.32
CA ALA A 184 -15.66 4.30 -36.21
C ALA A 184 -16.03 3.75 -37.60
N ARG A 185 -16.82 2.67 -37.66
CA ARG A 185 -17.28 2.09 -38.94
C ARG A 185 -18.25 3.01 -39.69
N LEU A 186 -19.15 3.70 -39.00
CA LEU A 186 -20.07 4.65 -39.61
C LEU A 186 -19.33 5.84 -40.24
N ALA A 187 -18.26 6.31 -39.61
CA ALA A 187 -17.43 7.39 -40.14
C ALA A 187 -16.74 7.03 -41.47
N GLU A 188 -16.56 5.74 -41.76
CA GLU A 188 -15.98 5.25 -43.02
C GLU A 188 -17.02 5.06 -44.13
N LEU A 189 -18.33 5.10 -43.82
CA LEU A 189 -19.40 4.84 -44.79
C LEU A 189 -19.88 6.13 -45.49
N PRO A 190 -19.87 6.19 -46.84
CA PRO A 190 -20.41 7.33 -47.58
C PRO A 190 -21.91 7.48 -47.35
N GLY A 191 -22.36 8.65 -46.91
CA GLY A 191 -23.79 8.98 -46.70
C GLY A 191 -24.30 8.82 -45.27
N GLU A 192 -23.50 8.29 -44.35
CA GLU A 192 -23.85 8.09 -42.94
C GLU A 192 -23.21 9.14 -42.01
N THR A 193 -22.80 10.28 -42.56
CA THR A 193 -22.04 11.32 -41.83
C THR A 193 -22.77 11.86 -40.61
N ASP A 194 -24.09 12.05 -40.73
CA ASP A 194 -24.91 12.62 -39.65
C ASP A 194 -25.06 11.63 -38.50
N LEU A 195 -25.25 10.34 -38.81
CA LEU A 195 -25.35 9.28 -37.81
C LEU A 195 -24.00 9.02 -37.12
N ALA A 196 -22.90 9.06 -37.88
CA ALA A 196 -21.55 8.98 -37.34
C ALA A 196 -21.27 10.15 -36.37
N ALA A 197 -21.61 11.38 -36.78
CA ALA A 197 -21.45 12.57 -35.95
C ALA A 197 -22.31 12.54 -34.68
N ALA A 198 -23.58 12.14 -34.78
CA ALA A 198 -24.46 12.00 -33.63
C ALA A 198 -23.95 10.95 -32.63
N THR A 199 -23.44 9.82 -33.13
CA THR A 199 -22.86 8.78 -32.27
C THR A 199 -21.57 9.26 -31.59
N ALA A 200 -20.71 9.97 -32.32
CA ALA A 200 -19.50 10.56 -31.77
C ALA A 200 -19.80 11.61 -30.71
N ALA A 201 -20.82 12.46 -30.91
CA ALA A 201 -21.27 13.44 -29.92
C ALA A 201 -21.75 12.77 -28.63
N ALA A 202 -22.58 11.73 -28.73
CA ALA A 202 -23.04 10.98 -27.55
C ALA A 202 -21.89 10.29 -26.78
N ILE A 203 -20.87 9.81 -27.50
CA ILE A 203 -19.64 9.27 -26.89
C ILE A 203 -18.86 10.38 -26.18
N ALA A 204 -18.73 11.55 -26.79
CA ALA A 204 -18.03 12.70 -26.22
C ALA A 204 -18.73 13.22 -24.95
N ASP A 205 -20.07 13.29 -24.95
CA ASP A 205 -20.86 13.67 -23.77
C ASP A 205 -20.63 12.69 -22.60
N PHE A 206 -20.58 11.39 -22.90
CA PHE A 206 -20.26 10.37 -21.90
C PHE A 206 -18.83 10.53 -21.35
N ASP A 207 -17.85 10.79 -22.23
CA ASP A 207 -16.47 11.03 -21.82
C ASP A 207 -16.31 12.32 -20.99
N ALA A 208 -17.11 13.35 -21.27
CA ALA A 208 -17.14 14.57 -20.47
C ALA A 208 -17.64 14.31 -19.04
N LEU A 209 -18.69 13.49 -18.87
CA LEU A 209 -19.19 13.09 -17.54
C LEU A 209 -18.16 12.27 -16.76
N LEU A 210 -17.37 11.43 -17.43
CA LEU A 210 -16.24 10.76 -16.78
C LEU A 210 -15.15 11.75 -16.38
N GLY A 211 -14.89 12.77 -17.19
CA GLY A 211 -14.01 13.87 -16.85
C GLY A 211 -14.45 14.63 -15.59
N GLU A 212 -15.75 14.88 -15.42
CA GLU A 212 -16.30 15.48 -14.19
C GLU A 212 -16.06 14.59 -12.96
N LEU A 213 -16.23 13.28 -13.11
CA LEU A 213 -15.94 12.32 -12.03
C LEU A 213 -14.45 12.38 -11.63
N VAL A 214 -13.54 12.40 -12.61
CA VAL A 214 -12.10 12.57 -12.38
C VAL A 214 -11.85 13.87 -11.62
N PHE A 215 -12.41 14.99 -12.08
CA PHE A 215 -12.25 16.29 -11.44
C PHE A 215 -12.68 16.29 -9.97
N HIS A 216 -13.84 15.70 -9.66
CA HIS A 216 -14.32 15.61 -8.28
C HIS A 216 -13.45 14.71 -7.40
N LEU A 217 -13.01 13.56 -7.92
CA LEU A 217 -12.10 12.66 -7.17
C LEU A 217 -10.73 13.29 -6.93
N GLN A 218 -10.18 14.00 -7.92
CA GLN A 218 -8.96 14.79 -7.76
C GLN A 218 -9.13 15.86 -6.67
N GLY A 219 -10.30 16.50 -6.60
CA GLY A 219 -10.65 17.42 -5.52
C GLY A 219 -10.61 16.75 -4.15
N CYS A 220 -11.23 15.57 -4.01
CA CYS A 220 -11.19 14.79 -2.77
C CYS A 220 -9.75 14.44 -2.38
N VAL A 221 -8.96 13.90 -3.31
CA VAL A 221 -7.56 13.56 -3.08
C VAL A 221 -6.74 14.80 -2.66
N THR A 222 -6.91 15.92 -3.34
CA THR A 222 -6.22 17.17 -3.02
C THR A 222 -6.54 17.63 -1.60
N LEU A 223 -7.81 17.60 -1.20
CA LEU A 223 -8.22 17.94 0.16
C LEU A 223 -7.62 16.98 1.19
N THR A 224 -7.54 15.67 0.90
CA THR A 224 -6.90 14.71 1.81
C THR A 224 -5.40 14.97 1.98
N ARG A 225 -4.68 15.30 0.89
CA ARG A 225 -3.26 15.67 0.94
C ARG A 225 -3.01 16.94 1.75
N GLU A 226 -3.82 17.97 1.55
CA GLU A 226 -3.74 19.22 2.30
C GLU A 226 -4.01 18.99 3.80
N TRP A 227 -4.99 18.15 4.11
CA TRP A 227 -5.27 17.78 5.49
C TRP A 227 -4.11 17.02 6.14
N GLU A 228 -3.53 16.06 5.43
CA GLU A 228 -2.33 15.34 5.87
C GLU A 228 -1.14 16.29 6.10
N ALA A 229 -0.92 17.25 5.21
CA ALA A 229 0.12 18.26 5.39
C ALA A 229 -0.11 19.10 6.65
N ARG A 230 -1.36 19.50 6.94
CA ARG A 230 -1.70 20.25 8.16
C ARG A 230 -1.51 19.43 9.43
N LEU A 231 -1.89 18.15 9.44
CA LEU A 231 -1.69 17.28 10.58
C LEU A 231 -0.20 17.08 10.89
N ARG A 232 0.63 16.84 9.86
CA ARG A 232 2.09 16.75 10.02
C ARG A 232 2.71 18.04 10.55
N HIS A 233 2.22 19.20 10.09
CA HIS A 233 2.68 20.48 10.58
C HIS A 233 2.34 20.67 12.07
N ALA A 234 1.11 20.35 12.48
CA ALA A 234 0.69 20.44 13.87
C ALA A 234 1.54 19.53 14.78
N GLU A 235 1.77 18.28 14.38
CA GLU A 235 2.64 17.33 15.10
C GLU A 235 4.07 17.86 15.24
N LEU A 236 4.62 18.46 14.18
CA LEU A 236 5.96 19.05 14.20
C LEU A 236 6.04 20.25 15.16
N VAL A 237 5.04 21.12 15.17
CA VAL A 237 4.95 22.26 16.08
C VAL A 237 4.88 21.78 17.54
N GLU A 238 4.04 20.79 17.83
CA GLU A 238 3.91 20.22 19.16
C GLU A 238 5.23 19.61 19.65
N ARG A 239 5.88 18.76 18.84
CA ARG A 239 7.19 18.18 19.16
C ARG A 239 8.26 19.24 19.38
N THR A 240 8.30 20.26 18.54
CA THR A 240 9.28 21.35 18.67
C THR A 240 9.05 22.13 19.95
N SER A 241 7.80 22.38 20.32
CA SER A 241 7.46 23.06 21.57
C SER A 241 7.85 22.23 22.80
N ALA A 242 7.68 20.91 22.76
CA ALA A 242 8.09 20.00 23.81
C ALA A 242 9.62 19.98 23.98
N VAL A 243 10.36 19.87 22.87
CA VAL A 243 11.85 19.93 22.89
C VAL A 243 12.34 21.28 23.40
N GLN A 244 11.70 22.39 23.01
CA GLN A 244 12.04 23.71 23.52
C GLN A 244 11.80 23.81 25.03
N ALA A 245 10.70 23.25 25.54
CA ALA A 245 10.42 23.21 26.97
C ALA A 245 11.45 22.35 27.74
N GLU A 246 11.84 21.20 27.20
CA GLU A 246 12.89 20.35 27.77
C GLU A 246 14.25 21.06 27.79
N LEU A 247 14.64 21.72 26.69
CA LEU A 247 15.87 22.51 26.62
C LEU A 247 15.85 23.67 27.62
N HIS A 248 14.71 24.31 27.81
CA HIS A 248 14.56 25.38 28.80
C HIS A 248 14.67 24.85 30.23
N ALA A 249 14.05 23.70 30.53
CA ALA A 249 14.17 23.03 31.82
C ALA A 249 15.59 22.52 32.09
N ALA A 250 16.32 22.13 31.05
CA ALA A 250 17.71 21.67 31.11
C ALA A 250 18.75 22.81 31.11
N LEU A 251 18.33 24.08 31.16
CA LEU A 251 19.26 25.20 31.12
C LEU A 251 20.29 25.10 32.26
N ILE A 252 21.56 25.19 31.88
CA ILE A 252 22.75 25.32 32.75
C ILE A 252 22.79 26.70 33.44
N ARG A 253 22.00 27.66 32.95
CA ARG A 253 22.05 29.06 33.40
C ARG A 253 21.73 29.26 34.89
N PRO A 254 20.66 28.65 35.46
CA PRO A 254 20.45 28.68 36.91
C PRO A 254 21.62 28.04 37.70
N MET A 255 22.29 27.02 37.16
CA MET A 255 23.47 26.43 37.80
C MET A 255 24.70 27.34 37.74
N VAL A 256 24.87 28.08 36.63
CA VAL A 256 25.92 29.10 36.48
C VAL A 256 25.64 30.28 37.41
N ASP A 257 24.41 30.76 37.50
CA ASP A 257 24.02 31.84 38.40
C ASP A 257 24.28 31.45 39.87
N VAL A 258 23.95 30.20 40.26
CA VAL A 258 24.28 29.67 41.59
C VAL A 258 25.79 29.54 41.79
N ALA A 259 26.53 29.06 40.78
CA ALA A 259 27.98 28.91 40.85
C ALA A 259 28.71 30.27 40.92
N GLU A 260 28.16 31.33 40.35
CA GLU A 260 28.68 32.69 40.44
C GLU A 260 28.39 33.36 41.80
N GLU A 261 27.29 32.98 42.46
CA GLU A 261 26.93 33.49 43.79
C GLU A 261 27.60 32.71 44.94
N LEU A 262 27.95 31.44 44.69
CA LEU A 262 28.52 30.54 45.70
C LEU A 262 29.81 31.10 46.34
N PRO A 263 30.80 31.62 45.58
CA PRO A 263 32.04 32.13 46.17
C PRO A 263 31.79 33.34 47.07
N ARG A 264 30.83 34.22 46.70
CA ARG A 264 30.45 35.38 47.51
C ARG A 264 29.82 34.96 48.82
N SER A 265 28.91 33.97 48.75
CA SER A 265 28.25 33.42 49.93
C SER A 265 29.25 32.72 50.86
N VAL A 266 30.12 31.85 50.32
CA VAL A 266 31.16 31.16 51.10
C VAL A 266 32.12 32.16 51.73
N PHE A 267 32.58 33.15 50.97
CA PHE A 267 33.43 34.22 51.49
C PHE A 267 32.79 34.94 52.67
N ALA A 268 31.51 35.32 52.56
CA ALA A 268 30.79 35.99 53.63
C ALA A 268 30.68 35.12 54.91
N TYR A 269 30.29 33.85 54.77
CA TYR A 269 30.17 32.93 55.91
C TYR A 269 31.51 32.63 56.58
N VAL A 270 32.56 32.39 55.79
CA VAL A 270 33.92 32.11 56.31
C VAL A 270 34.48 33.33 57.04
N THR A 271 34.26 34.53 56.51
CA THR A 271 34.66 35.78 57.16
C THR A 271 33.90 36.00 58.48
N ALA A 272 32.57 35.80 58.47
CA ALA A 272 31.76 35.91 59.67
C ALA A 272 32.15 34.88 60.76
N ALA A 273 32.42 33.63 60.37
CA ALA A 273 32.85 32.58 61.30
C ALA A 273 34.21 32.89 61.92
N ARG A 274 35.16 33.43 61.14
CA ARG A 274 36.44 33.91 61.67
C ARG A 274 36.24 35.04 62.66
N ASP A 275 35.39 36.03 62.36
CA ASP A 275 35.14 37.16 63.25
C ASP A 275 34.55 36.72 64.60
N LEU A 276 33.65 35.73 64.59
CA LEU A 276 33.06 35.16 65.81
C LEU A 276 34.04 34.32 66.63
N THR A 277 35.01 33.66 65.99
CA THR A 277 35.97 32.78 66.65
C THR A 277 37.30 33.46 66.99
N GLY A 278 37.53 34.68 66.49
CA GLY A 278 38.76 35.43 66.71
C GLY A 278 39.97 34.86 65.98
N ALA A 279 39.78 34.08 64.91
CA ALA A 279 40.82 33.27 64.28
C ALA A 279 41.93 34.04 63.50
N GLY A 280 41.98 35.38 63.59
CA GLY A 280 42.96 36.21 62.88
C GLY A 280 42.67 36.34 61.37
N ARG A 281 43.16 37.42 60.74
CA ARG A 281 42.83 37.75 59.33
C ARG A 281 43.32 36.70 58.34
N PHE A 282 42.60 36.53 57.24
CA PHE A 282 43.00 35.63 56.16
C PHE A 282 44.12 36.22 55.30
N PRO A 283 44.93 35.40 54.61
CA PRO A 283 46.05 35.86 53.78
C PRO A 283 45.65 36.84 52.67
N TRP A 284 44.45 36.70 52.09
CA TRP A 284 43.95 37.58 51.03
C TRP A 284 43.46 38.96 51.52
N GLU A 285 43.38 39.16 52.84
CA GLU A 285 43.01 40.44 53.46
C GLU A 285 44.22 41.23 53.96
N LEU A 286 45.40 40.63 53.85
CA LEU A 286 46.65 41.32 54.11
C LEU A 286 47.00 42.17 52.88
N PRO A 287 47.49 43.40 53.06
CA PRO A 287 47.92 44.22 51.94
C PRO A 287 49.00 43.48 51.15
N VAL A 288 48.84 43.42 49.82
CA VAL A 288 49.86 42.86 48.93
C VAL A 288 51.13 43.65 49.16
N ALA A 289 52.18 42.99 49.66
CA ALA A 289 53.47 43.64 49.81
C ALA A 289 53.93 44.11 48.43
N GLU A 290 54.12 45.41 48.24
CA GLU A 290 54.78 45.93 47.05
C GLU A 290 56.14 45.25 46.92
N PRO A 291 56.52 44.74 45.72
CA PRO A 291 57.87 44.24 45.53
C PRO A 291 58.83 45.42 45.76
N VAL A 292 59.65 45.29 46.81
CA VAL A 292 60.72 46.24 47.13
C VAL A 292 61.72 46.22 45.96
N PRO A 293 62.10 47.38 45.38
CA PRO A 293 63.06 47.45 44.28
C PRO A 293 64.45 46.93 44.64
#